data_AF-A0A2V5XNP6-F1
#
_entry.id   AF-A0A2V5XNP6-F1
#
_cell.length_a   1.000
_cell.length_b   1.000
_cell.length_c   1.000
_cell.angle_alpha   90.00
_cell.angle_beta   90.00
_cell.angle_gamma   90.00
#
_symmetry.space_group_name_H-M   'P 1'
#
loop_
_entity.id
_entity.type
_entity.pdbx_description
1 polymer ?
#
loop_
_entity_poly.entity_id
_entity_poly.type
_entity_poly.pdbx_seq_one_letter_code
_entity_poly.pdbx_strand_id
1 'polypeptide(L)'
;MEKLDLLAVALGLAALAGINLYLTVFVSGLAIHFHWITLAPQYQSLEVLGNPWIITVAGILYFLEFFADKIPWIDSAWDVVHTVIRPIGGALLAIQVLGHPSPAFTVVVALLAGGTTLVAHTAKAATRLASN
;
A
#
# COMPACT_ATOMS: atom_id res chain seq x y z
N MET A 1 16.51 9.79 -14.73
CA MET A 1 15.07 10.04 -14.88
C MET A 1 14.29 8.78 -14.53
N GLU A 2 14.55 7.65 -15.19
CA GLU A 2 13.88 6.36 -14.92
C GLU A 2 13.83 5.93 -13.43
N LYS A 3 14.93 6.07 -12.68
CA LYS A 3 14.94 5.74 -11.23
C LYS A 3 14.07 6.66 -10.37
N LEU A 4 13.91 7.93 -10.77
CA LEU A 4 13.06 8.87 -10.06
C LEU A 4 11.58 8.52 -10.29
N ASP A 5 11.23 8.08 -11.50
CA ASP A 5 9.87 7.65 -11.83
C ASP A 5 9.49 6.39 -11.03
N LEU A 6 10.39 5.40 -10.96
CA LEU A 6 10.21 4.21 -10.12
C LEU A 6 10.00 4.57 -8.64
N LEU A 7 10.83 5.47 -8.10
CA LEU A 7 10.69 5.93 -6.72
C LEU A 7 9.39 6.71 -6.51
N ALA A 8 8.97 7.52 -7.47
CA ALA A 8 7.72 8.28 -7.38
C ALA A 8 6.51 7.34 -7.30
N VAL A 9 6.45 6.31 -8.16
CA VAL A 9 5.38 5.31 -8.11
C VAL A 9 5.45 4.48 -6.83
N ALA A 10 6.65 4.04 -6.43
CA ALA A 10 6.85 3.24 -5.22
C ALA A 10 6.41 3.99 -3.95
N LEU A 11 6.84 5.25 -3.80
CA LEU A 11 6.47 6.08 -2.65
C LEU A 11 5.01 6.55 -2.73
N GLY A 12 4.45 6.73 -3.93
CA GLY A 12 3.03 7.02 -4.12
C GLY A 12 2.15 5.87 -3.64
N LEU A 13 2.45 4.63 -4.04
CA LEU A 13 1.74 3.45 -3.55
C LEU A 13 1.94 3.23 -2.04
N ALA A 14 3.14 3.50 -1.52
CA ALA A 14 3.41 3.44 -0.09
C ALA A 14 2.58 4.47 0.71
N ALA A 15 2.47 5.70 0.22
CA ALA A 15 1.64 6.73 0.85
C ALA A 15 0.15 6.32 0.87
N LEU A 16 -0.37 5.82 -0.26
CA LEU A 16 -1.73 5.29 -0.35
C LEU A 16 -1.95 4.10 0.61
N ALA A 17 -0.96 3.21 0.74
CA ALA A 17 -1.02 2.10 1.67
C ALA A 17 -1.09 2.56 3.14
N GLY A 18 -0.50 3.71 3.46
CA GLY A 18 -0.61 4.31 4.79
C GLY A 18 -2.03 4.74 5.12
N ILE A 19 -2.76 5.25 4.12
CA ILE A 19 -4.18 5.62 4.25
C ILE A 19 -5.05 4.36 4.34
N ASN A 20 -4.92 3.48 3.34
CA ASN A 20 -5.61 2.20 3.28
C ASN A 20 -4.84 1.16 2.44
N LEU A 21 -4.10 0.25 3.10
CA LEU A 21 -3.28 -0.78 2.45
C LEU A 21 -4.14 -1.69 1.57
N TYR A 22 -5.23 -2.22 2.14
CA TYR A 22 -6.05 -3.22 1.46
C TYR A 22 -6.77 -2.63 0.25
N LEU A 23 -7.31 -1.42 0.38
CA LEU A 23 -7.89 -0.69 -0.74
C LEU A 23 -6.85 -0.41 -1.83
N THR A 24 -5.64 0.01 -1.45
CA THR A 24 -4.56 0.29 -2.41
C THR A 24 -4.23 -0.95 -3.23
N VAL A 25 -4.08 -2.11 -2.59
CA VAL A 25 -3.84 -3.40 -3.28
C VAL A 25 -5.05 -3.79 -4.12
N PHE A 26 -6.26 -3.68 -3.57
CA PHE A 26 -7.49 -4.10 -4.24
C PHE A 26 -7.72 -3.31 -5.54
N VAL A 27 -7.68 -1.97 -5.48
CA VAL A 27 -7.91 -1.11 -6.64
C VAL A 27 -6.80 -1.27 -7.67
N SER A 28 -5.54 -1.32 -7.24
CA SER A 28 -4.40 -1.53 -8.16
C SER A 28 -4.51 -2.89 -8.84
N GLY A 29 -4.86 -3.94 -8.09
CA GLY A 29 -5.05 -5.29 -8.59
C GLY A 29 -6.20 -5.39 -9.58
N LEU A 30 -7.35 -4.77 -9.30
CA LEU A 30 -8.48 -4.71 -10.24
C LEU A 30 -8.09 -4.00 -11.54
N ALA A 31 -7.39 -2.87 -11.44
CA ALA A 31 -6.96 -2.10 -12.61
C ALA A 31 -6.01 -2.91 -13.51
N ILE A 32 -5.15 -3.73 -12.92
CA ILE A 32 -4.25 -4.64 -13.64
C ILE A 32 -5.02 -5.83 -14.22
N HIS A 33 -5.85 -6.48 -13.41
CA HIS A 33 -6.59 -7.69 -13.77
C HIS A 33 -7.58 -7.47 -14.92
N PHE A 34 -8.28 -6.33 -14.91
CA PHE A 34 -9.23 -5.97 -15.96
C PHE A 34 -8.61 -5.14 -17.09
N HIS A 35 -7.28 -4.99 -17.11
CA HIS A 35 -6.54 -4.23 -18.12
C HIS A 35 -7.02 -2.76 -18.27
N TRP A 36 -7.44 -2.13 -17.17
CA TRP A 36 -7.74 -0.69 -17.15
C TRP A 36 -6.48 0.15 -17.29
N ILE A 37 -5.33 -0.41 -16.89
CA ILE A 37 -4.01 0.16 -17.09
C ILE A 37 -3.11 -0.85 -17.80
N THR A 38 -2.23 -0.36 -18.65
CA THR A 38 -1.15 -1.15 -19.25
C THR A 38 0.13 -0.89 -18.47
N LEU A 39 0.71 -1.93 -17.87
CA LEU A 39 1.98 -1.82 -17.18
C LEU A 39 3.11 -1.62 -18.19
N ALA A 40 3.94 -0.59 -17.98
CA ALA A 40 5.19 -0.46 -18.72
C ALA A 40 6.17 -1.56 -18.29
N PRO A 41 7.16 -1.94 -19.12
CA PRO A 41 8.09 -3.02 -18.81
C PRO A 41 8.79 -2.89 -17.46
N GLN A 42 9.13 -1.66 -17.03
CA GLN A 42 9.76 -1.43 -15.72
C GLN A 42 8.85 -1.72 -14.51
N TYR A 43 7.52 -1.80 -14.70
CA TYR A 43 6.54 -2.04 -13.64
C TYR A 43 5.93 -3.45 -13.70
N GLN A 44 6.45 -4.33 -14.57
CA GLN A 44 5.85 -5.64 -14.80
C GLN A 44 5.74 -6.49 -13.53
N SER A 45 6.63 -6.29 -12.56
CA SER A 45 6.57 -6.97 -11.27
C SER A 45 5.34 -6.63 -10.42
N LEU A 46 4.57 -5.58 -10.76
CA LEU A 46 3.25 -5.30 -10.17
C LEU A 46 2.15 -6.20 -10.72
N GLU A 47 2.36 -6.91 -11.82
CA GLU A 47 1.37 -7.80 -12.44
C GLU A 47 0.83 -8.85 -11.44
N VAL A 48 1.65 -9.21 -10.45
CA VAL A 48 1.25 -10.10 -9.34
C VAL A 48 0.02 -9.61 -8.59
N LEU A 49 -0.19 -8.29 -8.48
CA LEU A 49 -1.38 -7.72 -7.84
C LEU A 49 -2.66 -8.03 -8.61
N GLY A 50 -2.56 -8.32 -9.91
CA GLY A 50 -3.66 -8.76 -10.77
C GLY A 50 -4.11 -10.21 -10.50
N ASN A 51 -3.48 -10.94 -9.58
CA ASN A 51 -3.89 -12.29 -9.22
C ASN A 51 -5.26 -12.27 -8.50
N PRO A 52 -6.27 -13.04 -8.96
CA PRO A 52 -7.60 -13.08 -8.34
C PRO A 52 -7.59 -13.36 -6.83
N TRP A 53 -6.65 -14.16 -6.34
CA TRP A 53 -6.52 -14.45 -4.91
C TRP A 53 -6.06 -13.23 -4.12
N ILE A 54 -5.08 -12.48 -4.64
CA ILE A 54 -4.59 -11.24 -4.00
C ILE A 54 -5.70 -10.20 -3.97
N ILE A 55 -6.41 -10.02 -5.10
CA ILE A 55 -7.55 -9.10 -5.21
C ILE A 55 -8.64 -9.50 -4.22
N THR A 56 -9.02 -10.79 -4.17
CA THR A 56 -10.10 -11.27 -3.30
C THR A 56 -9.75 -11.06 -1.83
N VAL A 57 -8.55 -11.42 -1.40
CA VAL A 57 -8.11 -11.24 0.00
C VAL A 57 -8.03 -9.75 0.36
N ALA A 58 -7.44 -8.92 -0.51
CA ALA A 58 -7.37 -7.48 -0.30
C ALA A 58 -8.77 -6.85 -0.23
N GLY A 59 -9.69 -7.28 -1.10
CA GLY A 59 -11.09 -6.84 -1.08
C GLY A 59 -11.78 -7.20 0.24
N ILE A 60 -11.67 -8.46 0.69
CA ILE A 60 -12.24 -8.91 1.96
C ILE A 60 -11.68 -8.09 3.13
N LEU A 61 -10.36 -7.93 3.21
CA LEU A 61 -9.71 -7.18 4.29
C LEU A 61 -10.10 -5.69 4.25
N TYR A 62 -10.26 -5.11 3.06
CA TYR A 62 -10.78 -3.76 2.90
C TYR A 62 -12.23 -3.64 3.39
N PHE A 63 -13.11 -4.59 3.04
CA PHE A 63 -14.48 -4.59 3.56
C PHE A 63 -14.51 -4.72 5.08
N LEU A 64 -13.68 -5.61 5.65
CA LEU A 64 -13.55 -5.73 7.09
C LEU A 64 -13.07 -4.42 7.74
N GLU A 65 -12.05 -3.76 7.18
CA GLU A 65 -11.62 -2.42 7.62
C GLU A 65 -12.76 -1.40 7.56
N PHE A 66 -13.46 -1.33 6.42
CA PHE A 66 -14.55 -0.37 6.22
C PHE A 66 -15.67 -0.50 7.26
N PHE A 67 -16.01 -1.74 7.65
CA PHE A 67 -16.99 -1.98 8.70
C PHE A 67 -16.40 -1.79 10.10
N ALA A 68 -15.14 -2.16 10.33
CA ALA A 68 -14.42 -1.93 11.59
C ALA A 68 -14.38 -0.44 11.93
N ASP A 69 -14.13 0.44 10.95
CA ASP A 69 -14.08 1.90 11.07
C ASP A 69 -15.38 2.50 11.66
N LYS A 70 -16.51 1.78 11.60
CA LYS A 70 -17.81 2.24 12.12
C LYS A 70 -17.98 1.99 13.61
N ILE A 71 -17.11 1.19 14.23
CA ILE A 71 -17.23 0.77 15.63
C ILE A 71 -16.01 1.31 16.40
N PRO A 72 -16.16 2.32 17.28
CA PRO A 72 -15.04 3.11 17.82
C PRO A 72 -13.88 2.32 18.46
N TRP A 73 -14.20 1.22 19.16
CA TRP A 73 -13.20 0.38 19.81
C TRP A 73 -12.57 -0.66 18.87
N ILE A 74 -13.30 -1.12 17.84
CA ILE A 74 -12.75 -2.01 16.81
C ILE A 74 -11.79 -1.22 15.93
N ASP A 75 -12.22 -0.03 15.51
CA ASP A 75 -11.42 0.93 14.75
C ASP A 75 -10.08 1.23 15.43
N SER A 76 -10.10 1.57 16.74
CA SER A 76 -8.87 1.81 17.50
C SER A 76 -7.96 0.59 17.56
N ALA A 77 -8.52 -0.60 17.81
CA ALA A 77 -7.75 -1.85 17.84
C ALA A 77 -7.16 -2.19 16.46
N TRP A 78 -7.93 -1.94 15.39
CA TRP A 78 -7.51 -2.11 14.01
C TRP A 78 -6.33 -1.19 13.69
N ASP A 79 -6.42 0.10 14.00
CA ASP A 79 -5.36 1.07 13.76
C ASP A 79 -4.07 0.74 14.53
N VAL A 80 -4.16 0.24 15.77
CA VAL A 80 -2.98 -0.22 16.55
C VAL A 80 -2.27 -1.37 15.85
N VAL A 81 -3.00 -2.41 15.45
CA VAL A 81 -2.42 -3.55 14.72
C VAL A 81 -1.80 -3.09 13.41
N HIS A 82 -2.48 -2.17 12.72
CA HIS A 82 -2.06 -1.71 11.40
C HIS A 82 -0.95 -0.66 11.40
N THR A 83 -0.61 -0.09 12.56
CA THR A 83 0.61 0.69 12.75
C THR A 83 1.86 -0.14 12.43
N VAL A 84 1.79 -1.48 12.56
CA VAL A 84 2.89 -2.40 12.18
C VAL A 84 2.68 -3.01 10.79
N ILE A 85 1.46 -3.46 10.49
CA ILE A 85 1.17 -4.16 9.22
C ILE A 85 1.34 -3.23 8.02
N ARG A 86 0.85 -1.98 8.10
CA ARG A 86 0.88 -1.07 6.95
C ARG A 86 2.30 -0.74 6.51
N PRO A 87 3.25 -0.31 7.38
CA PRO A 87 4.62 -0.02 6.95
C PRO A 87 5.29 -1.19 6.23
N ILE A 88 5.06 -2.42 6.70
CA ILE A 88 5.57 -3.63 6.05
C ILE A 88 4.91 -3.82 4.67
N GLY A 89 3.58 -3.74 4.61
CA GLY A 89 2.83 -3.88 3.35
C GLY A 89 3.19 -2.81 2.32
N GLY A 90 3.30 -1.54 2.72
CA GLY A 90 3.71 -0.44 1.86
C GLY A 90 5.15 -0.59 1.36
N ALA A 91 6.07 -1.07 2.20
CA ALA A 91 7.43 -1.39 1.78
C ALA A 91 7.47 -2.54 0.75
N LEU A 92 6.71 -3.60 0.96
CA LEU A 92 6.62 -4.72 0.01
C LEU A 92 6.01 -4.30 -1.33
N LEU A 93 4.96 -3.47 -1.31
CA LEU A 93 4.38 -2.90 -2.53
C LEU A 93 5.38 -2.04 -3.29
N ALA A 94 6.09 -1.16 -2.58
CA ALA A 94 7.13 -0.33 -3.16
C ALA A 94 8.23 -1.19 -3.79
N ILE A 95 8.71 -2.23 -3.13
CA ILE A 95 9.70 -3.16 -3.69
C ILE A 95 9.18 -3.82 -4.98
N GLN A 96 7.90 -4.20 -5.05
CA GLN A 96 7.34 -4.75 -6.29
C GLN A 96 7.33 -3.77 -7.46
N VAL A 97 7.28 -2.46 -7.21
CA VAL A 97 7.44 -1.46 -8.28
C VAL A 97 8.84 -1.53 -8.90
N LEU A 98 9.86 -1.89 -8.12
CA LEU A 98 11.26 -1.93 -8.55
C LEU A 98 11.63 -3.21 -9.30
N GLY A 99 10.85 -4.28 -9.15
CA GLY A 99 11.13 -5.60 -9.71
C GLY A 99 12.35 -6.28 -9.09
N HIS A 100 13.51 -6.19 -9.75
CA HIS A 100 14.76 -6.85 -9.31
C HIS A 100 15.88 -5.84 -9.00
N PRO A 101 15.71 -4.98 -7.98
CA PRO A 101 16.75 -4.05 -7.56
C PRO A 101 17.94 -4.75 -6.90
N SER A 102 19.08 -4.05 -6.82
CA SER A 102 20.20 -4.51 -6.00
C SER A 102 19.82 -4.57 -4.52
N PRO A 103 20.39 -5.48 -3.71
CA PRO A 103 20.02 -5.62 -2.30
C PRO A 103 20.11 -4.32 -1.49
N ALA A 104 21.14 -3.51 -1.74
CA ALA A 104 21.30 -2.21 -1.10
C ALA A 104 20.15 -1.25 -1.45
N PHE A 105 19.71 -1.22 -2.71
CA PHE A 105 18.61 -0.36 -3.14
C PHE A 105 17.25 -0.86 -2.62
N THR A 106 17.05 -2.18 -2.52
CA THR A 106 15.89 -2.77 -1.84
C THR A 106 15.75 -2.26 -0.41
N VAL A 107 16.85 -2.26 0.36
CA VAL A 107 16.85 -1.77 1.75
C VAL A 107 16.49 -0.29 1.80
N VAL A 108 17.10 0.54 0.93
CA VAL A 108 16.79 1.97 0.86
C VAL A 108 15.30 2.21 0.57
N VAL A 109 14.74 1.53 -0.43
CA VAL A 109 13.33 1.69 -0.78
C VAL A 109 12.41 1.15 0.31
N ALA A 110 12.74 0.02 0.94
CA ALA A 110 11.95 -0.51 2.05
C ALA A 110 11.86 0.48 3.20
N LEU A 111 12.99 1.11 3.56
CA LEU A 111 13.04 2.13 4.62
C LEU A 111 12.25 3.38 4.25
N LEU A 112 12.43 3.89 3.02
CA LEU A 112 11.71 5.07 2.55
C LEU A 112 10.20 4.81 2.48
N ALA A 113 9.79 3.73 1.82
CA ALA A 113 8.38 3.39 1.65
C ALA A 113 7.70 3.01 2.97
N GLY A 114 8.35 2.24 3.84
CA GLY A 114 7.83 1.93 5.17
C GLY A 114 7.65 3.20 6.01
N GLY A 115 8.62 4.12 5.96
CA GLY A 115 8.53 5.43 6.59
C GLY A 115 7.39 6.29 6.03
N THR A 116 7.29 6.41 4.69
CA THR A 116 6.21 7.15 4.01
C THR A 116 4.83 6.58 4.39
N THR A 117 4.71 5.26 4.45
CA THR A 117 3.49 4.57 4.85
C THR A 117 3.09 4.91 6.29
N LEU A 118 4.06 4.85 7.21
CA LEU A 118 3.83 5.19 8.62
C LEU A 118 3.41 6.65 8.80
N VAL A 119 4.08 7.57 8.09
CA VAL A 119 3.75 9.00 8.09
C VAL A 119 2.32 9.22 7.60
N ALA A 120 1.95 8.63 6.45
CA ALA A 120 0.60 8.76 5.90
C ALA A 120 -0.48 8.17 6.83
N HIS A 121 -0.21 7.01 7.45
CA HIS A 121 -1.10 6.41 8.44
C HIS A 121 -1.28 7.31 9.68
N THR A 122 -0.17 7.87 10.17
CA THR A 122 -0.19 8.75 11.35
C THR A 122 -0.92 10.06 11.03
N ALA A 123 -0.73 10.62 9.83
CA ALA A 123 -1.45 11.80 9.37
C ALA A 123 -2.97 11.55 9.27
N LYS A 124 -3.40 10.38 8.77
CA LYS A 124 -4.81 9.95 8.79
C LYS A 124 -5.33 9.91 10.22
N ALA A 125 -4.63 9.26 11.14
CA ALA A 125 -5.05 9.15 12.54
C ALA A 125 -5.12 10.52 13.25
N ALA A 126 -4.13 11.39 13.03
CA ALA A 126 -4.09 12.73 13.60
C ALA A 126 -5.23 13.62 13.09
N THR A 127 -5.57 13.51 11.80
CA THR A 127 -6.68 14.28 11.21
C THR A 127 -8.01 13.89 11.85
N ARG A 128 -8.23 12.60 12.13
CA ARG A 128 -9.43 12.10 12.81
C ARG A 128 -9.55 12.66 14.23
N LEU A 129 -8.45 12.64 14.99
CA LEU A 129 -8.40 13.19 16.34
C LEU A 129 -8.70 14.69 16.36
N ALA A 130 -8.19 15.45 15.38
CA ALA A 130 -8.44 16.88 15.28
C ALA A 130 -9.86 17.23 14.83
N SER A 131 -10.56 16.33 14.13
CA SER A 131 -11.93 16.54 13.65
C SER A 131 -13.03 16.09 14.63
N ASN A 132 -12.66 15.37 15.69
CA ASN A 132 -13.56 14.92 16.76
C ASN A 132 -13.65 15.96 17.88
#